data_AF-A0A8T8LI38-F1
#
_entry.id   AF-A0A8T8LI38-F1
#
_cell.length_a   1.000
_cell.length_b   1.000
_cell.length_c   1.000
_cell.angle_alpha   90.00
_cell.angle_beta   90.00
_cell.angle_gamma   90.00
#
_symmetry.space_group_name_H-M   'P 1'
#
loop_
_entity.id
_entity.type
_entity.pdbx_description
1 polymer ?
#
loop_
_entity_poly.entity_id
_entity_poly.type
_entity_poly.pdbx_seq_one_letter_code
_entity_poly.pdbx_strand_id
1 'polypeptide(L)'
;MAIDVSTRTTANSGKTTVTDWFETAHPNTTPLVRYGFPRDGGGQTQELKLRSLYEPVPEGAITSSAIYFVTDDQLAQLEKFADSPYAIKGSANIVKEIQGECEGAGRVCYPVYAESDARDDGVSFPTMVEWIRGFVEEELSVSPAECTFWYSGSRSIHVHLPKFFTHAQLTEIRGKAEQFCEETGAELDTGIYKPKQQFRLPGATHRKSAGEFQKVRIDPSWENDRIIRTAGKDHEYPDSYLDMLEATFSPQLDGEEFALTLDSPESDIETPLIEQREYPENTYDVPEWSMYNAKEFSPYAHAGGNPRSLAVVEVKGGVFVQEDRRSRAPMVPVRFIEAVGCDESFTKESEHGPLQLSEGARKDYEKWINGEYRTGDYVVIHGGRSRSSIIHSVTKIEALKTGFHLSREDGGRDAARKYLSDQGYDVGASGSTKAATSSGETSTSESKEIWPARKNSGNPAEDLQRKAELDDIESLTHQERIRVACRHLLKGWQPTWDWFEEQYGSEFKPDVTWEFLRGIVEEPKFTEYEDVDVPDKPI
;
A
#
# COMPACT_ATOMS: atom_id res chain seq x y z
N MET A 1 42.34 33.19 21.07
CA MET A 1 41.49 33.53 19.92
C MET A 1 41.58 32.37 18.94
N ALA A 2 40.58 31.49 18.97
CA ALA A 2 40.47 30.38 18.04
C ALA A 2 39.98 30.93 16.70
N ILE A 3 40.65 30.54 15.61
CA ILE A 3 40.26 30.89 14.25
C ILE A 3 39.23 29.86 13.82
N ASP A 4 37.99 30.31 13.71
CA ASP A 4 36.85 29.56 13.19
C ASP A 4 36.97 29.45 11.67
N VAL A 5 37.29 28.25 11.18
CA VAL A 5 37.28 27.94 9.75
C VAL A 5 35.87 27.47 9.42
N SER A 6 35.01 28.44 9.13
CA SER A 6 33.70 28.20 8.53
C SER A 6 33.89 27.56 7.16
N THR A 7 33.69 26.25 7.08
CA THR A 7 33.52 25.51 5.84
C THR A 7 32.23 25.95 5.19
N ARG A 8 32.36 26.81 4.17
CA ARG A 8 31.30 27.04 3.18
C ARG A 8 31.03 25.72 2.47
N THR A 9 29.96 25.03 2.85
CA THR A 9 29.34 24.01 2.01
C THR A 9 28.68 24.72 0.84
N THR A 10 29.39 24.83 -0.27
CA THR A 10 28.78 25.08 -1.57
C THR A 10 27.97 23.85 -1.94
N ALA A 11 26.64 23.97 -1.92
CA ALA A 11 25.73 22.98 -2.48
C ALA A 11 26.04 22.85 -3.98
N ASN A 12 26.74 21.78 -4.34
CA ASN A 12 26.93 21.37 -5.72
C ASN A 12 25.68 20.56 -6.10
N SER A 13 24.89 21.03 -7.06
CA SER A 13 23.75 20.30 -7.63
C SER A 13 24.25 19.17 -8.54
N GLY A 14 24.98 18.22 -7.96
CA GLY A 14 25.56 17.08 -8.67
C GLY A 14 24.50 16.03 -8.94
N LYS A 15 24.35 15.63 -10.22
CA LYS A 15 23.59 14.44 -10.61
C LYS A 15 24.09 13.23 -9.83
N THR A 16 23.19 12.52 -9.17
CA THR A 16 23.51 11.24 -8.50
C THR A 16 23.85 10.20 -9.56
N THR A 17 25.05 9.63 -9.49
CA THR A 17 25.46 8.51 -10.36
C THR A 17 24.92 7.18 -9.82
N VAL A 18 24.90 6.15 -10.67
CA VAL A 18 24.51 4.80 -10.23
C VAL A 18 25.43 4.27 -9.11
N THR A 19 26.70 4.65 -9.15
CA THR A 19 27.68 4.32 -8.10
C THR A 19 27.40 5.06 -6.80
N ASP A 20 27.04 6.35 -6.84
CA ASP A 20 26.66 7.09 -5.62
C ASP A 20 25.42 6.47 -4.96
N TRP A 21 24.47 6.02 -5.79
CA TRP A 21 23.28 5.32 -5.30
C TRP A 21 23.64 3.97 -4.66
N PHE A 22 24.51 3.17 -5.27
CA PHE A 22 24.99 1.91 -4.68
C PHE A 22 25.63 2.12 -3.32
N GLU A 23 26.50 3.12 -3.17
CA GLU A 23 27.15 3.43 -1.88
C GLU A 23 26.14 3.83 -0.81
N THR A 24 25.08 4.52 -1.20
CA THR A 24 24.00 4.97 -0.30
C THR A 24 23.05 3.83 0.08
N ALA A 25 22.61 3.03 -0.91
CA ALA A 25 21.64 1.95 -0.72
C ALA A 25 22.25 0.71 -0.05
N HIS A 26 23.55 0.46 -0.29
CA HIS A 26 24.27 -0.71 0.21
C HIS A 26 25.64 -0.32 0.80
N PRO A 27 25.65 0.43 1.91
CA PRO A 27 26.90 0.94 2.50
C PRO A 27 27.79 -0.21 3.00
N ASN A 28 29.11 -0.02 2.91
CA ASN A 28 30.14 -0.99 3.33
C ASN A 28 30.02 -2.36 2.64
N THR A 29 29.65 -2.36 1.36
CA THR A 29 29.62 -3.56 0.52
C THR A 29 30.31 -3.31 -0.81
N THR A 30 30.76 -4.39 -1.44
CA THR A 30 31.36 -4.37 -2.77
C THR A 30 30.36 -4.97 -3.77
N PRO A 31 29.98 -4.24 -4.83
CA PRO A 31 29.02 -4.74 -5.81
C PRO A 31 29.71 -5.65 -6.83
N LEU A 32 29.27 -6.92 -6.87
CA LEU A 32 29.84 -7.95 -7.72
C LEU A 32 28.80 -8.57 -8.66
N VAL A 33 29.25 -9.05 -9.82
CA VAL A 33 28.45 -9.81 -10.78
C VAL A 33 29.09 -11.15 -11.10
N ARG A 34 28.27 -12.09 -11.55
CA ARG A 34 28.69 -13.39 -12.10
C ARG A 34 28.47 -13.41 -13.60
N TYR A 35 29.47 -13.87 -14.36
CA TYR A 35 29.37 -14.05 -15.81
C TYR A 35 29.03 -15.49 -16.21
N GLY A 36 28.35 -15.63 -17.35
CA GLY A 36 28.10 -16.90 -18.01
C GLY A 36 28.86 -17.00 -19.33
N PHE A 37 29.31 -18.21 -19.63
CA PHE A 37 30.09 -18.55 -20.82
C PHE A 37 29.35 -19.60 -21.65
N PRO A 38 29.56 -19.64 -22.97
CA PRO A 38 29.00 -20.69 -23.81
C PRO A 38 29.54 -22.07 -23.38
N ARG A 39 28.65 -23.07 -23.35
CA ARG A 39 29.01 -24.48 -23.12
C ARG A 39 28.84 -25.28 -24.40
N ASP A 40 29.72 -26.25 -24.65
CA ASP A 40 29.52 -27.23 -25.72
C ASP A 40 28.14 -27.91 -25.60
N GLY A 41 27.42 -28.03 -26.72
CA GLY A 41 26.08 -28.61 -26.75
C GLY A 41 24.90 -27.65 -26.53
N GLY A 42 25.12 -26.33 -26.46
CA GLY A 42 24.04 -25.32 -26.55
C GLY A 42 23.59 -24.71 -25.21
N GLY A 43 24.24 -25.08 -24.10
CA GLY A 43 23.98 -24.50 -22.77
C GLY A 43 24.91 -23.34 -22.41
N GLN A 44 24.77 -22.87 -21.16
CA GLN A 44 25.68 -21.91 -20.53
C GLN A 44 26.37 -22.55 -19.33
N THR A 45 27.63 -22.20 -19.10
CA THR A 45 28.37 -22.53 -17.88
C THR A 45 28.59 -21.24 -17.10
N GLN A 46 28.23 -21.27 -15.83
CA GLN A 46 28.39 -20.14 -14.93
C GLN A 46 29.82 -20.09 -14.40
N GLU A 47 30.43 -18.90 -14.39
CA GLU A 47 31.77 -18.70 -13.81
C GLU A 47 31.77 -19.12 -12.34
N LEU A 48 32.87 -19.67 -11.84
CA LEU A 48 33.01 -19.98 -10.40
C LEU A 48 33.66 -18.83 -9.65
N LYS A 49 33.43 -17.59 -10.12
CA LYS A 49 33.92 -16.36 -9.54
C LYS A 49 32.82 -15.29 -9.57
N LEU A 50 32.80 -14.44 -8.55
CA LEU A 50 32.12 -13.14 -8.59
C LEU A 50 33.19 -12.08 -8.87
N ARG A 51 32.90 -11.19 -9.81
CA ARG A 51 33.82 -10.14 -10.25
C ARG A 51 33.25 -8.78 -9.91
N SER A 52 34.14 -7.85 -9.60
CA SER A 52 33.75 -6.46 -9.42
C SER A 52 33.13 -5.90 -10.71
N LEU A 53 32.10 -5.07 -10.59
CA LEU A 53 31.52 -4.42 -11.78
C LEU A 53 32.47 -3.42 -12.45
N TYR A 54 33.53 -3.00 -11.75
CA TYR A 54 34.60 -2.15 -12.27
C TYR A 54 35.69 -2.94 -13.02
N GLU A 55 35.68 -4.28 -12.94
CA GLU A 55 36.63 -5.12 -13.69
C GLU A 55 36.19 -5.24 -15.16
N PRO A 56 37.15 -5.44 -16.09
CA PRO A 56 36.83 -5.73 -17.47
C PRO A 56 35.91 -6.95 -17.61
N VAL A 57 34.98 -6.89 -18.56
CA VAL A 57 34.17 -8.05 -18.92
C VAL A 57 35.11 -9.17 -19.39
N PRO A 58 35.01 -10.40 -18.83
CA PRO A 58 35.88 -11.50 -19.24
C PRO A 58 35.71 -11.84 -20.72
N GLU A 59 36.82 -12.12 -21.39
CA GLU A 59 36.81 -12.56 -22.79
C GLU A 59 35.90 -13.78 -22.97
N GLY A 60 34.97 -13.70 -23.93
CA GLY A 60 34.02 -14.78 -24.23
C GLY A 60 32.81 -14.88 -23.29
N ALA A 61 32.66 -13.98 -22.32
CA ALA A 61 31.43 -13.90 -21.52
C ALA A 61 30.25 -13.51 -22.42
N ILE A 62 29.11 -14.18 -22.26
CA ILE A 62 27.90 -13.94 -23.06
C ILE A 62 26.73 -13.39 -22.24
N THR A 63 26.75 -13.61 -20.94
CA THR A 63 25.69 -13.20 -20.02
C THR A 63 26.29 -12.70 -18.70
N SER A 64 25.53 -11.85 -18.02
CA SER A 64 25.79 -11.43 -16.65
C SER A 64 24.57 -11.71 -15.78
N SER A 65 24.76 -11.72 -14.47
CA SER A 65 23.69 -11.89 -13.47
C SER A 65 23.28 -10.55 -12.86
N ALA A 66 22.34 -10.61 -11.91
CA ALA A 66 22.08 -9.53 -10.96
C ALA A 66 23.36 -9.07 -10.21
N ILE A 67 23.25 -7.92 -9.53
CA ILE A 67 24.34 -7.31 -8.77
C ILE A 67 24.22 -7.75 -7.31
N TYR A 68 25.26 -8.40 -6.79
CA TYR A 68 25.33 -8.88 -5.42
C TYR A 68 26.23 -7.95 -4.61
N PHE A 69 25.69 -7.39 -3.52
CA PHE A 69 26.42 -6.47 -2.65
C PHE A 69 27.07 -7.25 -1.51
N VAL A 70 28.35 -7.55 -1.65
CA VAL A 70 29.10 -8.51 -0.82
C VAL A 70 29.85 -7.77 0.29
N THR A 71 29.84 -8.29 1.53
CA THR A 71 30.59 -7.69 2.65
C THR A 71 32.07 -8.06 2.61
N ASP A 72 32.92 -7.35 3.36
CA ASP A 72 34.35 -7.65 3.45
C ASP A 72 34.63 -9.09 3.91
N ASP A 73 33.86 -9.61 4.86
CA ASP A 73 33.98 -11.00 5.33
C ASP A 73 33.65 -12.00 4.22
N GLN A 74 32.59 -11.74 3.44
CA GLN A 74 32.21 -12.59 2.33
C GLN A 74 33.21 -12.49 1.17
N LEU A 75 33.80 -11.31 0.95
CA LEU A 75 34.88 -11.11 -0.02
C LEU A 75 36.12 -11.93 0.37
N ALA A 76 36.53 -11.87 1.65
CA ALA A 76 37.63 -12.69 2.17
C ALA A 76 37.33 -14.20 2.06
N GLN A 77 36.07 -14.62 2.20
CA GLN A 77 35.69 -16.01 1.92
C GLN A 77 35.82 -16.38 0.43
N LEU A 78 35.37 -15.52 -0.49
CA LEU A 78 35.54 -15.74 -1.92
C LEU A 78 37.02 -15.87 -2.29
N GLU A 79 37.88 -15.02 -1.74
CA GLU A 79 39.34 -15.08 -1.93
C GLU A 79 39.93 -16.39 -1.38
N LYS A 80 39.55 -16.77 -0.16
CA LYS A 80 40.02 -18.01 0.48
C LYS A 80 39.70 -19.26 -0.36
N PHE A 81 38.55 -19.28 -1.03
CA PHE A 81 38.09 -20.42 -1.83
C PHE A 81 38.33 -20.24 -3.35
N ALA A 82 39.06 -19.21 -3.77
CA ALA A 82 39.25 -18.90 -5.20
C ALA A 82 39.82 -20.09 -6.01
N ASP A 83 40.81 -20.79 -5.46
CA ASP A 83 41.45 -21.95 -6.11
C ASP A 83 40.69 -23.28 -5.87
N SER A 84 39.70 -23.29 -4.98
CA SER A 84 38.95 -24.49 -4.60
C SER A 84 37.47 -24.19 -4.32
N PRO A 85 36.72 -23.67 -5.32
CA PRO A 85 35.38 -23.12 -5.10
C PRO A 85 34.34 -24.15 -4.62
N TYR A 86 34.63 -25.44 -4.75
CA TYR A 86 33.78 -26.55 -4.31
C TYR A 86 34.10 -27.05 -2.89
N ALA A 87 35.17 -26.56 -2.25
CA ALA A 87 35.65 -27.05 -0.96
C ALA A 87 34.85 -26.51 0.25
N ILE A 88 33.55 -26.25 0.07
CA ILE A 88 32.64 -25.80 1.12
C ILE A 88 31.67 -26.91 1.49
N LYS A 89 31.33 -27.02 2.78
CA LYS A 89 30.45 -28.07 3.27
C LYS A 89 28.99 -27.62 3.14
N GLY A 90 28.14 -28.46 2.54
CA GLY A 90 26.69 -28.24 2.50
C GLY A 90 26.18 -27.39 1.35
N SER A 91 27.05 -26.91 0.46
CA SER A 91 26.66 -26.09 -0.69
C SER A 91 27.44 -26.47 -1.94
N ALA A 92 26.89 -26.11 -3.11
CA ALA A 92 27.39 -26.56 -4.40
C ALA A 92 28.66 -25.84 -4.85
N ASN A 93 28.90 -24.61 -4.39
CA ASN A 93 30.16 -23.87 -4.48
C ASN A 93 30.04 -22.53 -3.74
N ILE A 94 31.17 -21.94 -3.36
CA ILE A 94 31.24 -20.68 -2.61
C ILE A 94 30.48 -19.54 -3.28
N VAL A 95 30.52 -19.44 -4.61
CA VAL A 95 29.79 -18.39 -5.31
C VAL A 95 28.28 -18.52 -5.11
N LYS A 96 27.72 -19.73 -5.26
CA LYS A 96 26.29 -19.95 -5.05
C LYS A 96 25.86 -19.69 -3.61
N GLU A 97 26.73 -20.00 -2.65
CA GLU A 97 26.50 -19.72 -1.23
C GLU A 97 26.39 -18.23 -0.99
N ILE A 98 27.42 -17.45 -1.37
CA ILE A 98 27.43 -16.00 -1.19
C ILE A 98 26.28 -15.33 -1.94
N GLN A 99 25.95 -15.78 -3.16
CA GLN A 99 24.77 -15.30 -3.88
C GLN A 99 23.48 -15.52 -3.07
N GLY A 100 23.31 -16.71 -2.47
CA GLY A 100 22.15 -17.03 -1.64
C GLY A 100 22.10 -16.22 -0.34
N GLU A 101 23.25 -15.99 0.31
CA GLU A 101 23.34 -15.13 1.50
C GLU A 101 22.97 -13.68 1.17
N CYS A 102 23.40 -13.15 0.03
CA CYS A 102 23.02 -11.82 -0.41
C CYS A 102 21.51 -11.75 -0.72
N GLU A 103 20.95 -12.74 -1.41
CA GLU A 103 19.51 -12.84 -1.69
C GLU A 103 18.69 -12.85 -0.39
N GLY A 104 19.04 -13.73 0.56
CA GLY A 104 18.37 -13.84 1.85
C GLY A 104 18.50 -12.60 2.73
N ALA A 105 19.55 -11.80 2.54
CA ALA A 105 19.78 -10.54 3.25
C ALA A 105 19.25 -9.30 2.51
N GLY A 106 18.56 -9.45 1.36
CA GLY A 106 18.07 -8.31 0.57
C GLY A 106 19.18 -7.44 -0.03
N ARG A 107 20.40 -7.98 -0.18
CA ARG A 107 21.60 -7.29 -0.70
C ARG A 107 21.84 -7.61 -2.18
N VAL A 108 20.78 -7.61 -2.97
CA VAL A 108 20.84 -7.89 -4.41
C VAL A 108 19.97 -6.89 -5.17
N CYS A 109 20.55 -6.26 -6.18
CA CYS A 109 19.83 -5.44 -7.15
C CYS A 109 19.73 -6.20 -8.48
N TYR A 110 18.50 -6.35 -8.97
CA TYR A 110 18.21 -6.93 -10.27
C TYR A 110 17.93 -5.80 -11.24
N PRO A 111 18.73 -5.57 -12.29
CA PRO A 111 18.36 -4.58 -13.28
C PRO A 111 16.99 -4.95 -13.89
N VAL A 112 16.18 -3.94 -14.19
CA VAL A 112 14.80 -4.16 -14.64
C VAL A 112 14.77 -4.43 -16.15
N TYR A 113 14.23 -5.59 -16.51
CA TYR A 113 14.08 -6.04 -17.90
C TYR A 113 12.62 -6.43 -18.20
N ALA A 114 12.22 -6.26 -19.45
CA ALA A 114 11.11 -7.00 -20.04
C ALA A 114 11.54 -7.58 -21.40
N GLU A 115 11.00 -8.74 -21.76
CA GLU A 115 11.34 -9.48 -22.97
C GLU A 115 10.06 -10.01 -23.62
N SER A 116 10.03 -10.01 -24.94
CA SER A 116 9.09 -10.80 -25.74
C SER A 116 9.89 -11.58 -26.77
N ASP A 117 9.62 -12.88 -26.88
CA ASP A 117 10.33 -13.82 -27.77
C ASP A 117 9.42 -14.49 -28.82
N ALA A 118 8.18 -14.01 -28.95
CA ALA A 118 7.07 -14.51 -29.78
C ALA A 118 7.28 -14.46 -31.32
N ARG A 119 8.49 -14.15 -31.80
CA ARG A 119 8.76 -14.02 -33.24
C ARG A 119 8.49 -15.30 -34.00
N ASP A 120 8.85 -16.43 -33.39
CA ASP A 120 8.70 -17.75 -33.97
C ASP A 120 7.21 -18.16 -34.08
N ASP A 121 6.34 -17.53 -33.28
CA ASP A 121 4.89 -17.69 -33.32
C ASP A 121 4.22 -16.77 -34.35
N GLY A 122 5.01 -16.08 -35.18
CA GLY A 122 4.55 -15.24 -36.28
C GLY A 122 4.35 -13.78 -35.93
N VAL A 123 4.60 -13.37 -34.68
CA VAL A 123 4.50 -11.98 -34.22
C VAL A 123 5.61 -11.13 -34.85
N SER A 124 5.32 -9.87 -35.17
CA SER A 124 6.29 -8.93 -35.75
C SER A 124 7.09 -8.20 -34.64
N PHE A 125 8.33 -7.77 -34.92
CA PHE A 125 9.09 -6.97 -33.91
C PHE A 125 8.37 -5.67 -33.50
N PRO A 126 7.73 -4.91 -34.41
CA PRO A 126 6.91 -3.76 -34.01
C PRO A 126 5.84 -4.10 -32.97
N THR A 127 5.13 -5.22 -33.15
CA THR A 127 4.11 -5.68 -32.18
C THR A 127 4.72 -6.01 -30.82
N MET A 128 5.87 -6.70 -30.79
CA MET A 128 6.58 -6.99 -29.53
C MET A 128 7.05 -5.71 -28.84
N VAL A 129 7.52 -4.73 -29.60
CA VAL A 129 7.90 -3.41 -29.08
C VAL A 129 6.68 -2.71 -28.48
N GLU A 130 5.52 -2.74 -29.13
CA GLU A 130 4.28 -2.16 -28.61
C GLU A 130 3.87 -2.81 -27.29
N TRP A 131 3.86 -4.14 -27.20
CA TRP A 131 3.56 -4.85 -25.94
C TRP A 131 4.51 -4.46 -24.81
N ILE A 132 5.81 -4.44 -25.09
CA ILE A 132 6.83 -4.06 -24.10
C ILE A 132 6.64 -2.61 -23.67
N ARG A 133 6.31 -1.69 -24.57
CA ARG A 133 6.04 -0.28 -24.23
C ARG A 133 4.81 -0.15 -23.33
N GLY A 134 3.73 -0.84 -23.66
CA GLY A 134 2.52 -0.88 -22.83
C GLY A 134 2.83 -1.36 -21.42
N PHE A 135 3.51 -2.50 -21.28
CA PHE A 135 3.89 -3.03 -19.98
C PHE A 135 4.78 -2.07 -19.17
N VAL A 136 5.77 -1.44 -19.81
CA VAL A 136 6.66 -0.48 -19.14
C VAL A 136 5.92 0.77 -18.67
N GLU A 137 4.98 1.28 -19.47
CA GLU A 137 4.22 2.48 -19.15
C GLU A 137 3.12 2.20 -18.12
N GLU A 138 2.37 1.10 -18.28
CA GLU A 138 1.18 0.79 -17.49
C GLU A 138 1.52 0.07 -16.16
N GLU A 139 2.44 -0.90 -16.20
CA GLU A 139 2.72 -1.74 -15.01
C GLU A 139 3.92 -1.26 -14.19
N LEU A 140 4.86 -0.58 -14.85
CA LEU A 140 6.10 -0.10 -14.23
C LEU A 140 6.13 1.41 -14.02
N SER A 141 5.15 2.14 -14.56
CA SER A 141 5.06 3.60 -14.45
C SER A 141 6.35 4.31 -14.89
N VAL A 142 7.07 3.72 -15.86
CA VAL A 142 8.28 4.28 -16.44
C VAL A 142 7.98 4.72 -17.86
N SER A 143 8.46 5.90 -18.26
CA SER A 143 8.31 6.35 -19.63
C SER A 143 9.13 5.44 -20.56
N PRO A 144 8.53 4.86 -21.62
CA PRO A 144 9.29 4.06 -22.58
C PRO A 144 10.41 4.85 -23.28
N ALA A 145 10.35 6.18 -23.29
CA ALA A 145 11.40 7.05 -23.83
C ALA A 145 12.69 7.07 -22.98
N GLU A 146 12.59 6.72 -21.70
CA GLU A 146 13.73 6.60 -20.77
C GLU A 146 14.42 5.24 -20.88
N CYS A 147 13.83 4.31 -21.64
CA CYS A 147 14.26 2.94 -21.72
C CYS A 147 15.20 2.67 -22.90
N THR A 148 16.04 1.64 -22.77
CA THR A 148 16.91 1.20 -23.86
C THR A 148 16.40 -0.12 -24.45
N PHE A 149 16.07 -0.11 -25.74
CA PHE A 149 15.60 -1.28 -26.47
C PHE A 149 16.75 -2.02 -27.16
N TRP A 150 16.63 -3.35 -27.16
CA TRP A 150 17.63 -4.25 -27.70
C TRP A 150 16.99 -5.36 -28.53
N TYR A 151 17.63 -5.71 -29.62
CA TYR A 151 17.40 -6.98 -30.29
C TYR A 151 18.35 -8.03 -29.75
N SER A 152 17.83 -9.20 -29.38
CA SER A 152 18.59 -10.29 -28.74
C SER A 152 19.66 -10.96 -29.63
N GLY A 153 19.63 -10.70 -30.94
CA GLY A 153 20.41 -11.44 -31.94
C GLY A 153 19.67 -12.64 -32.55
N SER A 154 18.40 -12.88 -32.21
CA SER A 154 17.61 -13.94 -32.84
C SER A 154 16.12 -13.62 -32.95
N ARG A 155 15.35 -13.90 -31.90
CA ARG A 155 13.88 -13.86 -31.95
C ARG A 155 13.26 -12.88 -30.97
N SER A 156 14.01 -12.48 -29.95
CA SER A 156 13.47 -11.64 -28.88
C SER A 156 13.83 -10.17 -29.03
N ILE A 157 12.93 -9.32 -28.55
CA ILE A 157 13.16 -7.91 -28.22
C ILE A 157 13.23 -7.79 -26.70
N HIS A 158 14.24 -7.07 -26.21
CA HIS A 158 14.43 -6.77 -24.79
C HIS A 158 14.34 -5.27 -24.57
N VAL A 159 13.81 -4.86 -23.42
CA VAL A 159 13.96 -3.51 -22.91
C VAL A 159 14.72 -3.54 -21.60
N HIS A 160 15.62 -2.58 -21.42
CA HIS A 160 16.31 -2.35 -20.17
C HIS A 160 15.84 -0.99 -19.63
N LEU A 161 15.33 -0.99 -18.41
CA LEU A 161 14.90 0.23 -17.73
C LEU A 161 16.05 0.76 -16.86
N PRO A 162 16.16 2.09 -16.66
CA PRO A 162 17.17 2.69 -15.80
C PRO A 162 16.81 2.54 -14.31
N LYS A 163 16.37 1.35 -13.90
CA LYS A 163 15.89 1.02 -12.54
C LYS A 163 16.33 -0.38 -12.10
N PHE A 164 16.27 -0.65 -10.80
CA PHE A 164 16.53 -1.95 -10.17
C PHE A 164 15.32 -2.47 -9.40
N PHE A 165 15.06 -3.78 -9.48
CA PHE A 165 14.22 -4.51 -8.53
C PHE A 165 15.03 -4.96 -7.32
N THR A 166 14.34 -5.04 -6.19
CA THR A 166 14.75 -5.87 -5.04
C THR A 166 14.34 -7.33 -5.25
N HIS A 167 14.89 -8.24 -4.44
CA HIS A 167 14.52 -9.65 -4.49
C HIS A 167 13.02 -9.89 -4.23
N ALA A 168 12.41 -9.13 -3.31
CA ALA A 168 10.99 -9.25 -2.98
C ALA A 168 10.06 -8.89 -4.15
N GLN A 169 10.48 -7.92 -4.98
CA GLN A 169 9.68 -7.43 -6.10
C GLN A 169 9.64 -8.39 -7.29
N LEU A 170 10.55 -9.37 -7.38
CA LEU A 170 10.59 -10.31 -8.52
C LEU A 170 9.30 -11.14 -8.66
N THR A 171 8.65 -11.51 -7.55
CA THR A 171 7.40 -12.28 -7.60
C THR A 171 6.22 -11.39 -7.98
N GLU A 172 6.18 -10.18 -7.44
CA GLU A 172 5.15 -9.18 -7.75
C GLU A 172 5.16 -8.82 -9.24
N ILE A 173 6.35 -8.50 -9.78
CA ILE A 173 6.45 -8.13 -11.20
C ILE A 173 6.11 -9.30 -12.13
N ARG A 174 6.43 -10.53 -11.72
CA ARG A 174 6.03 -11.70 -12.48
C ARG A 174 4.52 -11.80 -12.59
N GLY A 175 3.80 -11.61 -11.48
CA GLY A 175 2.34 -11.60 -11.46
C GLY A 175 1.76 -10.48 -12.33
N LYS A 176 2.31 -9.26 -12.25
CA LYS A 176 1.92 -8.14 -13.12
C LYS A 176 2.12 -8.44 -14.61
N ALA A 177 3.26 -9.03 -14.98
CA ALA A 177 3.54 -9.39 -16.36
C ALA A 177 2.61 -10.50 -16.86
N GLU A 178 2.31 -11.50 -16.02
CA GLU A 178 1.34 -12.56 -16.33
C GLU A 178 -0.07 -11.97 -16.53
N GLN A 179 -0.50 -11.07 -15.65
CA GLN A 179 -1.78 -10.37 -15.75
C GLN A 179 -1.86 -9.49 -17.02
N PHE A 180 -0.84 -8.69 -17.30
CA PHE A 180 -0.77 -7.86 -18.50
C PHE A 180 -0.88 -8.71 -19.78
N CYS A 181 -0.23 -9.88 -19.83
CA CYS A 181 -0.35 -10.81 -20.95
C CYS A 181 -1.78 -11.35 -21.10
N GLU A 182 -2.45 -11.69 -20.00
CA GLU A 182 -3.84 -12.17 -20.01
C GLU A 182 -4.83 -11.09 -20.49
N GLU A 183 -4.67 -9.86 -20.03
CA GLU A 183 -5.60 -8.75 -20.33
C GLU A 183 -5.42 -8.19 -21.75
N THR A 184 -4.18 -8.11 -22.24
CA THR A 184 -3.87 -7.47 -23.52
C THR A 184 -3.65 -8.46 -24.67
N GLY A 185 -3.47 -9.75 -24.36
CA GLY A 185 -3.03 -10.76 -25.32
C GLY A 185 -1.56 -10.62 -25.71
N ALA A 186 -0.76 -9.85 -24.96
CA ALA A 186 0.68 -9.78 -25.14
C ALA A 186 1.38 -11.10 -24.80
N GLU A 187 2.50 -11.38 -25.45
CA GLU A 187 3.33 -12.55 -25.18
C GLU A 187 4.71 -12.14 -24.63
N LEU A 188 4.73 -11.70 -23.36
CA LEU A 188 5.98 -11.39 -22.64
C LEU A 188 6.57 -12.66 -22.02
N ASP A 189 7.91 -12.78 -22.00
CA ASP A 189 8.61 -13.84 -21.27
C ASP A 189 8.60 -13.52 -19.76
N THR A 190 7.54 -13.92 -19.08
CA THR A 190 7.40 -13.76 -17.62
C THR A 190 8.38 -14.65 -16.84
N GLY A 191 8.97 -15.65 -17.49
CA GLY A 191 9.92 -16.60 -16.92
C GLY A 191 11.28 -15.96 -16.59
N ILE A 192 11.55 -14.74 -17.04
CA ILE A 192 12.75 -13.97 -16.69
C ILE A 192 12.72 -13.44 -15.25
N TYR A 193 11.53 -13.29 -14.65
CA TYR A 193 11.35 -12.76 -13.30
C TYR A 193 11.61 -13.82 -12.24
N LYS A 194 12.89 -14.17 -12.06
CA LYS A 194 13.34 -15.16 -11.07
C LYS A 194 14.74 -14.85 -10.53
N PRO A 195 15.06 -15.33 -9.32
CA PRO A 195 16.40 -15.17 -8.75
C PRO A 195 17.47 -15.80 -9.64
N LYS A 196 18.67 -15.24 -9.62
CA LYS A 196 19.84 -15.70 -10.41
C LYS A 196 19.61 -15.74 -11.93
N GLN A 197 18.57 -15.07 -12.44
CA GLN A 197 18.40 -14.88 -13.87
C GLN A 197 19.65 -14.19 -14.45
N GLN A 198 20.05 -14.63 -15.64
CA GLN A 198 21.14 -14.04 -16.38
C GLN A 198 20.66 -13.43 -17.68
N PHE A 199 21.19 -12.25 -18.00
CA PHE A 199 20.84 -11.50 -19.21
C PHE A 199 22.05 -11.43 -20.13
N ARG A 200 21.78 -11.47 -21.44
CA ARG A 200 22.81 -11.43 -22.48
C ARG A 200 23.46 -10.05 -22.51
N LEU A 201 24.79 -10.03 -22.60
CA LEU A 201 25.56 -8.80 -22.70
C LEU A 201 25.38 -8.16 -24.10
N PRO A 202 25.38 -6.81 -24.20
CA PRO A 202 25.53 -6.12 -25.49
C PRO A 202 26.74 -6.63 -26.28
N GLY A 203 26.63 -6.70 -27.62
CA GLY A 203 27.69 -7.22 -28.49
C GLY A 203 27.83 -8.75 -28.49
N ALA A 204 27.20 -9.46 -27.53
CA ALA A 204 27.30 -10.91 -27.49
C ALA A 204 26.52 -11.59 -28.63
N THR A 205 27.20 -12.47 -29.37
CA THR A 205 26.63 -13.24 -30.48
C THR A 205 25.60 -14.24 -29.99
N HIS A 206 24.45 -14.31 -30.68
CA HIS A 206 23.45 -15.33 -30.45
C HIS A 206 23.80 -16.63 -31.18
N ARG A 207 24.05 -17.71 -30.43
CA ARG A 207 24.53 -18.98 -31.00
C ARG A 207 23.58 -19.65 -32.00
N LYS A 208 22.26 -19.47 -31.86
CA LYS A 208 21.28 -20.14 -32.74
C LYS A 208 20.95 -19.33 -34.01
N SER A 209 21.48 -18.12 -34.17
CA SER A 209 21.22 -17.37 -35.40
C SER A 209 22.09 -17.93 -36.52
N ALA A 210 21.51 -18.15 -37.70
CA ALA A 210 22.22 -18.65 -38.87
C ALA A 210 23.23 -17.65 -39.46
N GLY A 211 23.58 -16.58 -38.73
CA GLY A 211 24.39 -15.46 -39.23
C GLY A 211 25.13 -14.67 -38.15
N GLU A 212 25.47 -15.31 -37.02
CA GLU A 212 26.28 -14.69 -35.94
C GLU A 212 25.75 -13.32 -35.45
N PHE A 213 24.43 -13.12 -35.49
CA PHE A 213 23.84 -11.85 -35.08
C PHE A 213 24.10 -11.56 -33.61
N GLN A 214 24.56 -10.34 -33.34
CA GLN A 214 24.88 -9.86 -32.01
C GLN A 214 23.68 -9.19 -31.34
N LYS A 215 23.68 -9.13 -30.00
CA LYS A 215 22.73 -8.30 -29.26
C LYS A 215 23.05 -6.83 -29.47
N VAL A 216 22.13 -6.10 -30.09
CA VAL A 216 22.35 -4.70 -30.50
C VAL A 216 21.26 -3.79 -30.00
N ARG A 217 21.63 -2.55 -29.68
CA ARG A 217 20.66 -1.51 -29.36
C ARG A 217 19.86 -1.17 -30.61
N ILE A 218 18.55 -1.02 -30.45
CA ILE A 218 17.64 -0.64 -31.52
C ILE A 218 16.87 0.61 -31.12
N ASP A 219 16.40 1.35 -32.12
CA ASP A 219 15.33 2.31 -31.91
C ASP A 219 13.98 1.57 -32.03
N PRO A 220 13.00 1.82 -31.15
CA PRO A 220 11.67 1.24 -31.22
C PRO A 220 10.96 1.40 -32.58
N SER A 221 11.32 2.44 -33.35
CA SER A 221 10.75 2.71 -34.68
C SER A 221 11.42 1.94 -35.83
N TRP A 222 12.43 1.12 -35.57
CA TRP A 222 13.14 0.40 -36.63
C TRP A 222 12.35 -0.79 -37.16
N GLU A 223 12.25 -0.85 -38.49
CA GLU A 223 11.77 -2.03 -39.20
C GLU A 223 12.75 -3.21 -39.15
N ASN A 224 12.21 -4.42 -39.34
CA ASN A 224 12.94 -5.69 -39.29
C ASN A 224 14.26 -5.67 -40.08
N ASP A 225 14.24 -5.21 -41.34
CA ASP A 225 15.43 -5.20 -42.20
C ASP A 225 16.56 -4.35 -41.63
N ARG A 226 16.24 -3.24 -40.96
CA ARG A 226 17.23 -2.36 -40.32
C ARG A 226 17.80 -3.02 -39.08
N ILE A 227 16.96 -3.66 -38.26
CA ILE A 227 17.40 -4.43 -37.09
C ILE A 227 18.37 -5.53 -37.50
N ILE A 228 17.98 -6.39 -38.45
CA ILE A 228 18.79 -7.52 -38.91
C ILE A 228 20.11 -7.05 -39.54
N ARG A 229 20.06 -6.02 -40.41
CA ARG A 229 21.28 -5.44 -41.00
C ARG A 229 22.23 -4.87 -39.95
N THR A 230 21.69 -4.31 -38.87
CA THR A 230 22.49 -3.75 -37.79
C THR A 230 23.12 -4.88 -36.99
N ALA A 231 22.35 -5.90 -36.61
CA ALA A 231 22.81 -7.05 -35.85
C ALA A 231 23.88 -7.90 -36.56
N GLY A 232 23.93 -7.85 -37.89
CA GLY A 232 24.94 -8.56 -38.72
C GLY A 232 26.26 -7.82 -38.90
N LYS A 233 26.47 -6.72 -38.17
CA LYS A 233 27.77 -6.04 -38.08
C LYS A 233 28.45 -6.41 -36.77
N ASP A 234 29.75 -6.15 -36.69
CA ASP A 234 30.47 -6.23 -35.43
C ASP A 234 30.14 -5.02 -34.56
N HIS A 235 29.76 -5.29 -33.31
CA HIS A 235 29.52 -4.32 -32.25
C HIS A 235 30.46 -4.61 -31.08
N GLU A 236 30.88 -3.55 -30.42
CA GLU A 236 31.78 -3.63 -29.29
C GLU A 236 31.07 -4.20 -28.06
N TYR A 237 31.82 -4.97 -27.27
CA TYR A 237 31.41 -5.32 -25.92
C TYR A 237 31.60 -4.10 -25.00
N PRO A 238 30.79 -3.98 -23.94
CA PRO A 238 31.11 -3.02 -22.90
C PRO A 238 32.44 -3.38 -22.24
N ASP A 239 33.28 -2.38 -21.96
CA ASP A 239 34.58 -2.58 -21.33
C ASP A 239 34.42 -3.23 -19.95
N SER A 240 33.45 -2.77 -19.15
CA SER A 240 33.06 -3.32 -17.85
C SER A 240 31.53 -3.46 -17.71
N TYR A 241 31.07 -4.13 -16.65
CA TYR A 241 29.63 -4.16 -16.36
C TYR A 241 29.10 -2.78 -15.94
N LEU A 242 29.95 -1.95 -15.30
CA LEU A 242 29.58 -0.58 -14.99
C LEU A 242 29.28 0.22 -16.26
N ASP A 243 30.12 0.11 -17.30
CA ASP A 243 29.92 0.85 -18.55
C ASP A 243 28.59 0.49 -19.22
N MET A 244 28.18 -0.78 -19.11
CA MET A 244 26.87 -1.24 -19.58
C MET A 244 25.72 -0.58 -18.78
N LEU A 245 25.85 -0.49 -17.46
CA LEU A 245 24.88 0.20 -16.60
C LEU A 245 24.86 1.69 -16.94
N GLU A 246 26.00 2.37 -16.98
CA GLU A 246 26.06 3.80 -17.28
C GLU A 246 25.47 4.14 -18.65
N ALA A 247 25.72 3.31 -19.67
CA ALA A 247 25.12 3.46 -21.00
C ALA A 247 23.60 3.28 -21.03
N THR A 248 23.04 2.50 -20.10
CA THR A 248 21.61 2.25 -19.97
C THR A 248 20.92 3.26 -19.05
N PHE A 249 21.63 3.76 -18.03
CA PHE A 249 21.07 4.57 -16.95
C PHE A 249 21.35 6.07 -17.08
N SER A 250 22.14 6.52 -18.07
CA SER A 250 22.51 7.93 -18.21
C SER A 250 21.84 8.65 -19.40
N PRO A 251 21.49 9.95 -19.24
CA PRO A 251 21.53 10.73 -17.99
C PRO A 251 20.18 10.67 -17.25
N GLN A 252 20.20 10.42 -15.94
CA GLN A 252 19.04 10.69 -15.08
C GLN A 252 18.86 12.20 -14.82
N LEU A 253 17.62 12.57 -14.52
CA LEU A 253 17.22 13.86 -13.96
C LEU A 253 17.56 13.90 -12.46
N ASP A 254 17.82 15.09 -11.93
CA ASP A 254 18.14 15.26 -10.50
C ASP A 254 16.96 14.80 -9.61
N GLY A 255 17.23 13.90 -8.66
CA GLY A 255 16.26 13.45 -7.66
C GLY A 255 15.47 12.18 -8.01
N GLU A 256 15.74 11.53 -9.15
CA GLU A 256 15.17 10.22 -9.45
C GLU A 256 15.86 9.09 -8.68
N GLU A 257 15.07 8.16 -8.15
CA GLU A 257 15.58 6.97 -7.48
C GLU A 257 15.87 5.85 -8.49
N PHE A 258 17.02 5.17 -8.34
CA PHE A 258 17.35 4.00 -9.14
C PHE A 258 16.56 2.75 -8.74
N ALA A 259 15.97 2.72 -7.54
CA ALA A 259 15.02 1.69 -7.15
C ALA A 259 13.71 1.86 -7.92
N LEU A 260 13.21 0.78 -8.50
CA LEU A 260 11.87 0.78 -9.07
C LEU A 260 10.85 0.78 -7.94
N THR A 261 9.94 1.76 -7.97
CA THR A 261 8.71 1.70 -7.19
C THR A 261 7.68 1.02 -8.06
N LEU A 262 7.27 -0.19 -7.69
CA LEU A 262 6.11 -0.82 -8.31
C LEU A 262 4.87 -0.17 -7.73
N ASP A 263 4.08 0.48 -8.58
CA ASP A 263 2.73 0.86 -8.21
C ASP A 263 1.92 -0.41 -8.02
N SER A 264 1.47 -0.68 -6.79
CA SER A 264 0.57 -1.80 -6.52
C SER A 264 -0.71 -1.61 -7.37
N PRO A 265 -1.09 -2.60 -8.20
CA PRO A 265 -2.04 -2.37 -9.28
C PRO A 265 -3.42 -1.99 -8.76
N GLU A 266 -4.03 -1.01 -9.43
CA GLU A 266 -5.45 -0.70 -9.34
C GLU A 266 -6.27 -1.85 -9.95
N SER A 267 -6.40 -2.98 -9.25
CA SER A 267 -7.05 -4.21 -9.73
C SER A 267 -8.58 -4.14 -9.92
N ASP A 268 -9.19 -3.26 -10.73
CA ASP A 268 -10.66 -3.09 -10.92
C ASP A 268 -11.52 -4.19 -10.28
N ILE A 269 -11.90 -3.99 -9.01
CA ILE A 269 -12.65 -4.99 -8.25
C ILE A 269 -14.06 -4.94 -8.79
N GLU A 270 -14.60 -6.10 -9.14
CA GLU A 270 -16.02 -6.37 -9.29
C GLU A 270 -16.71 -6.13 -7.93
N THR A 271 -16.82 -4.85 -7.57
CA THR A 271 -17.46 -4.39 -6.35
C THR A 271 -18.89 -4.08 -6.77
N PRO A 272 -19.90 -4.79 -6.22
CA PRO A 272 -21.27 -4.59 -6.67
C PRO A 272 -21.65 -3.11 -6.50
N LEU A 273 -22.25 -2.55 -7.54
CA LEU A 273 -22.85 -1.22 -7.50
C LEU A 273 -24.14 -1.30 -6.67
N ILE A 274 -24.02 -1.17 -5.33
CA ILE A 274 -25.15 -1.23 -4.40
C ILE A 274 -25.63 0.19 -4.09
N GLU A 275 -26.03 0.95 -5.11
CA GLU A 275 -26.69 2.24 -4.89
C GLU A 275 -28.21 2.03 -4.84
N GLN A 276 -28.81 2.25 -3.67
CA GLN A 276 -30.25 2.39 -3.54
C GLN A 276 -30.66 3.81 -3.94
N ARG A 277 -31.00 4.01 -5.22
CA ARG A 277 -31.24 5.34 -5.84
C ARG A 277 -32.35 6.17 -5.19
N GLU A 278 -33.29 5.55 -4.50
CA GLU A 278 -34.43 6.23 -3.88
C GLU A 278 -34.26 6.26 -2.36
N TYR A 279 -34.46 7.45 -1.77
CA TYR A 279 -34.50 7.60 -0.31
C TYR A 279 -35.73 6.85 0.23
N PRO A 280 -35.59 6.01 1.26
CA PRO A 280 -36.70 5.18 1.73
C PRO A 280 -37.80 6.04 2.36
N GLU A 281 -39.06 5.72 2.03
CA GLU A 281 -40.23 6.33 2.69
C GLU A 281 -40.33 5.87 4.16
N ASN A 282 -39.84 4.67 4.45
CA ASN A 282 -39.83 4.09 5.78
C ASN A 282 -38.52 4.44 6.50
N THR A 283 -38.63 5.12 7.64
CA THR A 283 -37.49 5.59 8.44
C THR A 283 -36.65 4.46 9.02
N TYR A 284 -37.21 3.26 9.17
CA TYR A 284 -36.48 2.08 9.59
C TYR A 284 -35.49 1.55 8.54
N ASP A 285 -35.66 1.92 7.27
CA ASP A 285 -34.76 1.52 6.17
C ASP A 285 -33.66 2.57 5.92
N VAL A 286 -33.73 3.73 6.61
CA VAL A 286 -32.75 4.81 6.50
C VAL A 286 -31.34 4.39 6.95
N PRO A 287 -31.13 3.60 8.03
CA PRO A 287 -29.80 3.12 8.40
C PRO A 287 -29.13 2.33 7.28
N GLU A 288 -29.87 1.36 6.72
CA GLU A 288 -29.39 0.53 5.62
C GLU A 288 -29.08 1.36 4.37
N TRP A 289 -29.99 2.26 4.01
CA TRP A 289 -29.79 3.19 2.91
C TRP A 289 -28.56 4.09 3.13
N SER A 290 -28.36 4.58 4.36
CA SER A 290 -27.28 5.51 4.71
C SER A 290 -25.90 4.86 4.56
N MET A 291 -25.77 3.56 4.84
CA MET A 291 -24.51 2.83 4.68
C MET A 291 -23.93 2.90 3.26
N TYR A 292 -24.80 3.05 2.25
CA TYR A 292 -24.42 3.07 0.85
C TYR A 292 -24.57 4.43 0.18
N ASN A 293 -25.27 5.40 0.79
CA ASN A 293 -25.62 6.66 0.13
C ASN A 293 -25.25 7.92 0.93
N ALA A 294 -25.00 7.81 2.24
CA ALA A 294 -24.62 8.98 3.05
C ALA A 294 -23.22 9.50 2.67
N LYS A 295 -22.89 10.70 3.17
CA LYS A 295 -21.52 11.23 3.05
C LYS A 295 -20.56 10.28 3.76
N GLU A 296 -19.59 9.75 3.02
CA GLU A 296 -18.54 8.85 3.48
C GLU A 296 -17.63 9.51 4.50
N PHE A 297 -17.03 8.72 5.39
CA PHE A 297 -15.86 9.14 6.15
C PHE A 297 -14.58 8.71 5.46
N SER A 298 -13.70 9.66 5.13
CA SER A 298 -12.38 9.38 4.58
C SER A 298 -11.29 9.60 5.63
N PRO A 299 -10.58 8.54 6.08
CA PRO A 299 -9.46 8.65 7.01
C PRO A 299 -8.29 9.52 6.51
N TYR A 300 -8.28 9.89 5.23
CA TYR A 300 -7.19 10.63 4.57
C TYR A 300 -7.55 12.06 4.22
N ALA A 301 -8.82 12.44 4.38
CA ALA A 301 -9.28 13.79 4.06
C ALA A 301 -8.51 14.84 4.89
N HIS A 302 -8.11 15.92 4.22
CA HIS A 302 -7.42 17.06 4.83
C HIS A 302 -6.14 16.70 5.63
N ALA A 303 -5.49 15.58 5.29
CA ALA A 303 -4.24 15.17 5.92
C ALA A 303 -3.06 16.09 5.55
N GLY A 304 -2.79 17.10 6.40
CA GLY A 304 -1.62 17.97 6.32
C GLY A 304 -0.71 17.79 7.55
N GLY A 305 0.56 17.43 7.35
CA GLY A 305 1.50 17.21 8.46
C GLY A 305 1.41 15.81 9.08
N ASN A 306 1.58 15.72 10.41
CA ASN A 306 1.67 14.46 11.16
C ASN A 306 0.42 13.97 11.94
N PRO A 307 -0.71 14.69 12.06
CA PRO A 307 -1.84 14.17 12.82
C PRO A 307 -2.59 13.09 12.02
N ARG A 308 -2.74 11.90 12.59
CA ARG A 308 -3.46 10.75 12.00
C ARG A 308 -4.94 10.81 12.35
N SER A 309 -5.85 10.51 11.43
CA SER A 309 -7.26 10.30 11.76
C SER A 309 -7.43 9.02 12.58
N LEU A 310 -8.58 8.90 13.24
CA LEU A 310 -8.98 7.67 13.93
C LEU A 310 -10.45 7.40 13.64
N ALA A 311 -10.78 6.19 13.18
CA ALA A 311 -12.16 5.74 13.04
C ALA A 311 -12.35 4.41 13.78
N VAL A 312 -13.44 4.32 14.54
CA VAL A 312 -13.86 3.13 15.26
C VAL A 312 -15.22 2.73 14.70
N VAL A 313 -15.29 1.54 14.12
CA VAL A 313 -16.43 1.12 13.30
C VAL A 313 -16.86 -0.30 13.61
N GLU A 314 -18.13 -0.58 13.36
CA GLU A 314 -18.70 -1.92 13.24
C GLU A 314 -18.98 -2.18 11.75
N VAL A 315 -18.46 -3.29 11.23
CA VAL A 315 -18.61 -3.68 9.82
C VAL A 315 -20.03 -4.17 9.60
N LYS A 316 -20.73 -3.63 8.61
CA LYS A 316 -22.13 -4.02 8.32
C LYS A 316 -22.28 -4.79 7.00
N GLY A 317 -21.27 -4.76 6.13
CA GLY A 317 -21.30 -5.46 4.86
C GLY A 317 -19.95 -5.47 4.15
N GLY A 318 -19.94 -6.03 2.94
CA GLY A 318 -18.75 -6.11 2.10
C GLY A 318 -18.37 -4.77 1.45
N VAL A 319 -17.14 -4.70 0.93
CA VAL A 319 -16.66 -3.52 0.19
C VAL A 319 -17.58 -3.24 -1.01
N PHE A 320 -17.80 -1.98 -1.35
CA PHE A 320 -18.59 -1.48 -2.51
C PHE A 320 -17.96 -0.22 -3.13
N VAL A 321 -18.49 0.22 -4.28
CA VAL A 321 -18.13 1.48 -4.95
C VAL A 321 -19.39 2.27 -5.35
N GLN A 322 -19.29 3.59 -5.49
CA GLN A 322 -20.37 4.48 -5.99
C GLN A 322 -20.07 4.95 -7.44
N GLU A 323 -21.10 5.03 -8.29
CA GLU A 323 -21.01 5.35 -9.73
C GLU A 323 -20.65 6.82 -9.97
N ASP A 324 -21.28 7.73 -9.22
CA ASP A 324 -21.25 9.18 -9.48
C ASP A 324 -20.08 9.93 -8.80
N ARG A 325 -19.09 9.20 -8.26
CA ARG A 325 -17.94 9.81 -7.57
C ARG A 325 -16.67 9.79 -8.39
N ARG A 326 -16.05 10.98 -8.52
CA ARG A 326 -14.80 11.24 -9.24
C ARG A 326 -13.63 10.29 -8.89
N SER A 327 -13.60 9.66 -7.72
CA SER A 327 -12.48 8.83 -7.27
C SER A 327 -12.72 7.32 -7.29
N ARG A 328 -13.94 6.82 -7.55
CA ARG A 328 -14.33 5.39 -7.45
C ARG A 328 -13.70 4.64 -6.26
N ALA A 329 -13.47 5.33 -5.15
CA ALA A 329 -12.74 4.77 -4.01
C ALA A 329 -13.51 3.59 -3.40
N PRO A 330 -12.84 2.47 -3.04
CA PRO A 330 -13.51 1.38 -2.34
C PRO A 330 -14.02 1.87 -0.99
N MET A 331 -15.26 1.54 -0.68
CA MET A 331 -15.94 1.89 0.55
C MET A 331 -16.44 0.66 1.26
N VAL A 332 -16.60 0.74 2.58
CA VAL A 332 -17.20 -0.31 3.40
C VAL A 332 -18.45 0.26 4.06
N PRO A 333 -19.60 -0.44 4.01
CA PRO A 333 -20.77 -0.05 4.76
C PRO A 333 -20.51 -0.37 6.23
N VAL A 334 -20.52 0.67 7.06
CA VAL A 334 -20.21 0.55 8.48
C VAL A 334 -21.21 1.32 9.34
N ARG A 335 -21.22 0.97 10.62
CA ARG A 335 -21.71 1.85 11.69
C ARG A 335 -20.51 2.47 12.39
N PHE A 336 -20.40 3.79 12.34
CA PHE A 336 -19.40 4.52 13.09
C PHE A 336 -19.78 4.53 14.57
N ILE A 337 -18.90 4.03 15.42
CA ILE A 337 -18.98 4.26 16.86
C ILE A 337 -18.51 5.69 17.12
N GLU A 338 -17.30 6.01 16.67
CA GLU A 338 -16.72 7.36 16.70
C GLU A 338 -15.65 7.45 15.61
N ALA A 339 -15.55 8.58 14.92
CA ALA A 339 -14.47 8.86 13.98
C ALA A 339 -14.11 10.34 13.96
N VAL A 340 -12.81 10.63 13.89
CA VAL A 340 -12.25 11.99 13.89
C VAL A 340 -11.17 12.08 12.81
N GLY A 341 -11.35 13.01 11.88
CA GLY A 341 -10.46 13.30 10.76
C GLY A 341 -9.12 13.89 11.18
N CYS A 342 -8.20 14.03 10.22
CA CYS A 342 -6.83 14.48 10.50
C CYS A 342 -6.76 15.89 11.10
N ASP A 343 -7.66 16.77 10.67
CA ASP A 343 -7.80 18.17 11.06
C ASP A 343 -8.90 18.43 12.10
N GLU A 344 -9.51 17.35 12.64
CA GLU A 344 -10.59 17.37 13.65
C GLU A 344 -11.90 18.03 13.18
N SER A 345 -11.95 18.57 11.97
CA SER A 345 -13.14 19.23 11.41
C SER A 345 -14.18 18.23 10.92
N PHE A 346 -13.76 16.98 10.72
CA PHE A 346 -14.54 15.94 10.10
C PHE A 346 -14.78 14.79 11.09
N THR A 347 -16.01 14.68 11.59
CA THR A 347 -16.38 13.72 12.64
C THR A 347 -17.58 12.87 12.23
N LYS A 348 -17.66 11.64 12.77
CA LYS A 348 -18.86 10.80 12.75
C LYS A 348 -19.03 10.14 14.10
N GLU A 349 -20.23 10.15 14.65
CA GLU A 349 -20.54 9.49 15.92
C GLU A 349 -21.88 8.77 15.82
N SER A 350 -21.89 7.49 16.20
CA SER A 350 -23.12 6.68 16.32
C SER A 350 -24.01 6.72 15.08
N GLU A 351 -23.42 6.71 13.88
CA GLU A 351 -24.14 6.84 12.61
C GLU A 351 -23.75 5.77 11.59
N HIS A 352 -24.69 5.41 10.72
CA HIS A 352 -24.45 4.51 9.59
C HIS A 352 -23.95 5.31 8.39
N GLY A 353 -22.92 4.79 7.72
CA GLY A 353 -22.42 5.43 6.52
C GLY A 353 -21.28 4.70 5.86
N PRO A 354 -20.84 5.16 4.68
CA PRO A 354 -19.68 4.58 4.02
C PRO A 354 -18.39 4.99 4.76
N LEU A 355 -17.52 4.02 5.02
CA LEU A 355 -16.12 4.25 5.35
C LEU A 355 -15.31 4.12 4.06
N GLN A 356 -14.63 5.18 3.66
CA GLN A 356 -13.75 5.16 2.49
C GLN A 356 -12.40 4.55 2.85
N LEU A 357 -11.97 3.56 2.07
CA LEU A 357 -10.61 3.03 2.08
C LEU A 357 -9.70 3.85 1.16
N SER A 358 -8.39 3.63 1.24
CA SER A 358 -7.38 4.45 0.56
C SER A 358 -7.63 4.59 -0.96
N GLU A 359 -7.68 5.84 -1.44
CA GLU A 359 -7.69 6.18 -2.86
C GLU A 359 -6.32 5.96 -3.50
N GLY A 360 -6.27 5.21 -4.61
CA GLY A 360 -5.04 4.84 -5.30
C GLY A 360 -4.20 3.81 -4.54
N ALA A 361 -3.60 2.86 -5.26
CA ALA A 361 -2.77 1.76 -4.73
C ALA A 361 -3.42 0.76 -3.76
N ARG A 362 -4.71 0.91 -3.41
CA ARG A 362 -5.57 -0.11 -2.73
C ARG A 362 -5.03 -0.73 -1.44
N LYS A 363 -4.06 -0.09 -0.80
CA LYS A 363 -3.36 -0.59 0.39
C LYS A 363 -4.30 -0.96 1.53
N ASP A 364 -5.34 -0.18 1.75
CA ASP A 364 -6.31 -0.47 2.82
C ASP A 364 -7.40 -1.45 2.38
N TYR A 365 -7.68 -1.55 1.08
CA TYR A 365 -8.54 -2.60 0.54
C TYR A 365 -7.90 -3.98 0.70
N GLU A 366 -6.63 -4.14 0.34
CA GLU A 366 -5.92 -5.42 0.50
C GLU A 366 -5.80 -5.82 1.96
N LYS A 367 -5.47 -4.87 2.86
CA LYS A 367 -5.51 -5.12 4.31
C LYS A 367 -6.89 -5.52 4.78
N TRP A 368 -7.94 -4.93 4.20
CA TRP A 368 -9.32 -5.26 4.53
C TRP A 368 -9.65 -6.72 4.15
N ILE A 369 -9.36 -7.11 2.91
CA ILE A 369 -9.61 -8.46 2.42
C ILE A 369 -8.73 -9.49 3.14
N ASN A 370 -7.42 -9.23 3.28
CA ASN A 370 -6.49 -10.12 3.96
C ASN A 370 -6.73 -10.22 5.46
N GLY A 371 -7.31 -9.18 6.07
CA GLY A 371 -7.75 -9.20 7.46
C GLY A 371 -9.04 -10.00 7.68
N GLU A 372 -9.68 -10.47 6.62
CA GLU A 372 -10.94 -11.21 6.62
C GLU A 372 -12.06 -10.55 7.46
N TYR A 373 -12.15 -9.22 7.47
CA TYR A 373 -13.19 -8.51 8.25
C TYR A 373 -14.58 -8.78 7.69
N ARG A 374 -15.48 -9.26 8.55
CA ARG A 374 -16.85 -9.68 8.22
C ARG A 374 -17.89 -8.78 8.89
N THR A 375 -19.12 -8.83 8.38
CA THR A 375 -20.27 -8.22 9.05
C THR A 375 -20.33 -8.63 10.52
N GLY A 376 -20.44 -7.65 11.41
CA GLY A 376 -20.43 -7.81 12.87
C GLY A 376 -19.07 -7.59 13.53
N ASP A 377 -17.98 -7.54 12.76
CA ASP A 377 -16.65 -7.27 13.32
C ASP A 377 -16.51 -5.81 13.75
N TYR A 378 -15.71 -5.59 14.79
CA TYR A 378 -15.35 -4.25 15.24
C TYR A 378 -13.91 -3.92 14.84
N VAL A 379 -13.72 -2.77 14.21
CA VAL A 379 -12.47 -2.38 13.58
C VAL A 379 -12.06 -0.97 13.99
N VAL A 380 -10.77 -0.78 14.29
CA VAL A 380 -10.16 0.53 14.51
C VAL A 380 -9.19 0.84 13.38
N ILE A 381 -9.28 2.06 12.83
CA ILE A 381 -8.52 2.49 11.65
C ILE A 381 -7.79 3.78 11.96
N HIS A 382 -6.47 3.76 11.81
CA HIS A 382 -5.60 4.92 11.91
C HIS A 382 -5.21 5.41 10.51
N GLY A 383 -5.89 6.44 10.00
CA GLY A 383 -5.60 7.02 8.69
C GLY A 383 -4.62 8.19 8.72
N GLY A 384 -4.12 8.61 7.56
CA GLY A 384 -3.20 9.75 7.47
C GLY A 384 -2.66 10.01 6.07
N ARG A 385 -1.66 10.89 5.97
CA ARG A 385 -1.11 11.39 4.69
C ARG A 385 -0.54 10.29 3.79
N SER A 386 -0.07 9.18 4.36
CA SER A 386 0.48 8.03 3.62
C SER A 386 -0.54 7.29 2.75
N ARG A 387 -1.84 7.58 2.89
CA ARG A 387 -2.93 6.85 2.23
C ARG A 387 -2.84 5.34 2.46
N SER A 388 -2.38 4.96 3.66
CA SER A 388 -2.19 3.58 4.10
C SER A 388 -2.40 3.57 5.60
N SER A 389 -3.52 3.00 6.04
CA SER A 389 -3.95 2.99 7.43
C SER A 389 -3.36 1.82 8.20
N ILE A 390 -3.31 1.95 9.51
CA ILE A 390 -3.21 0.79 10.40
C ILE A 390 -4.63 0.37 10.73
N ILE A 391 -4.96 -0.92 10.53
CA ILE A 391 -6.30 -1.47 10.74
C ILE A 391 -6.17 -2.57 11.80
N HIS A 392 -6.97 -2.48 12.86
CA HIS A 392 -7.01 -3.45 13.94
C HIS A 392 -8.39 -4.08 14.04
N SER A 393 -8.46 -5.41 14.05
CA SER A 393 -9.61 -6.11 14.61
C SER A 393 -9.57 -5.95 16.13
N VAL A 394 -10.68 -5.54 16.72
CA VAL A 394 -10.83 -5.34 18.17
C VAL A 394 -12.11 -5.99 18.64
N THR A 395 -12.22 -6.26 19.95
CA THR A 395 -13.50 -6.66 20.53
C THR A 395 -14.49 -5.49 20.57
N LYS A 396 -15.79 -5.79 20.65
CA LYS A 396 -16.85 -4.80 20.89
C LYS A 396 -16.53 -3.87 22.06
N ILE A 397 -16.03 -4.43 23.17
CA ILE A 397 -15.71 -3.67 24.38
C ILE A 397 -14.54 -2.71 24.14
N GLU A 398 -13.47 -3.16 23.46
CA GLU A 398 -12.33 -2.31 23.11
C GLU A 398 -12.72 -1.22 22.12
N ALA A 399 -13.60 -1.50 21.16
CA ALA A 399 -14.14 -0.50 20.25
C ALA A 399 -14.91 0.58 21.01
N LEU A 400 -15.83 0.20 21.89
CA LEU A 400 -16.59 1.14 22.72
C LEU A 400 -15.68 2.00 23.62
N LYS A 401 -14.65 1.39 24.23
CA LYS A 401 -13.67 2.12 25.07
C LYS A 401 -12.79 3.05 24.24
N THR A 402 -12.37 2.63 23.06
CA THR A 402 -11.59 3.47 22.13
C THR A 402 -12.42 4.68 21.67
N GLY A 403 -13.68 4.44 21.29
CA GLY A 403 -14.61 5.52 20.95
C GLY A 403 -14.84 6.48 22.12
N PHE A 404 -15.00 5.97 23.34
CA PHE A 404 -15.09 6.79 24.55
C PHE A 404 -13.86 7.68 24.77
N HIS A 405 -12.64 7.13 24.64
CA HIS A 405 -11.42 7.93 24.75
C HIS A 405 -11.28 8.96 23.63
N LEU A 406 -11.88 8.70 22.47
CA LEU A 406 -11.85 9.59 21.32
C LEU A 406 -12.82 10.77 21.48
N SER A 407 -13.99 10.60 22.12
CA SER A 407 -15.05 11.61 22.16
C SER A 407 -15.22 12.38 23.48
N ARG A 408 -14.64 11.91 24.59
CA ARG A 408 -14.71 12.61 25.89
C ARG A 408 -14.07 14.00 25.84
N GLU A 409 -14.51 14.89 26.74
CA GLU A 409 -14.13 16.32 26.76
C GLU A 409 -12.61 16.56 26.90
N ASP A 410 -11.93 15.72 27.69
CA ASP A 410 -10.46 15.71 27.85
C ASP A 410 -9.74 14.72 26.91
N GLY A 411 -10.49 14.18 25.95
CA GLY A 411 -10.10 13.07 25.10
C GLY A 411 -9.48 13.50 23.78
N GLY A 412 -9.78 12.72 22.75
CA GLY A 412 -9.28 12.92 21.40
C GLY A 412 -8.32 11.82 20.96
N ARG A 413 -7.73 12.02 19.79
CA ARG A 413 -6.98 10.98 19.07
C ARG A 413 -5.79 10.45 19.87
N ASP A 414 -5.10 11.31 20.62
CA ASP A 414 -3.98 10.89 21.46
C ASP A 414 -4.41 10.04 22.66
N ALA A 415 -5.54 10.37 23.30
CA ALA A 415 -6.09 9.58 24.39
C ALA A 415 -6.52 8.18 23.91
N ALA A 416 -7.21 8.11 22.77
CA ALA A 416 -7.63 6.85 22.17
C ALA A 416 -6.44 5.99 21.70
N ARG A 417 -5.43 6.61 21.07
CA ARG A 417 -4.18 5.92 20.69
C ARG A 417 -3.40 5.42 21.90
N LYS A 418 -3.37 6.18 23.00
CA LYS A 418 -2.75 5.72 24.24
C LYS A 418 -3.47 4.49 24.78
N TYR A 419 -4.80 4.50 24.82
CA TYR A 419 -5.58 3.34 25.26
C TYR A 419 -5.27 2.10 24.41
N LEU A 420 -5.29 2.21 23.08
CA LEU A 420 -4.96 1.10 22.17
C LEU A 420 -3.54 0.58 22.38
N SER A 421 -2.56 1.49 22.53
CA SER A 421 -1.18 1.11 22.84
C SER A 421 -1.06 0.39 24.19
N ASP A 422 -1.80 0.83 25.21
CA ASP A 422 -1.85 0.17 26.53
C ASP A 422 -2.50 -1.23 26.45
N GLN A 423 -3.40 -1.45 25.48
CA GLN A 423 -3.97 -2.78 25.19
C GLN A 423 -3.05 -3.66 24.31
N GLY A 424 -1.91 -3.12 23.83
CA GLY A 424 -0.90 -3.86 23.06
C GLY A 424 -1.03 -3.74 21.55
N TYR A 425 -1.88 -2.86 21.03
CA TYR A 425 -1.99 -2.60 19.60
C TYR A 425 -0.87 -1.67 19.12
N ASP A 426 -0.33 -1.93 17.91
CA ASP A 426 0.65 -1.05 17.28
C ASP A 426 -0.04 0.20 16.69
N VAL A 427 0.07 1.32 17.40
CA VAL A 427 -0.50 2.61 16.97
C VAL A 427 0.45 3.45 16.10
N GLY A 428 1.61 2.91 15.71
CA GLY A 428 2.63 3.53 14.86
C GLY A 428 3.46 4.64 15.53
N ALA A 429 4.60 5.00 14.91
CA ALA A 429 5.52 6.02 15.44
C ALA A 429 4.90 7.43 15.44
N SER A 430 4.72 7.98 16.64
CA SER A 430 4.28 9.36 16.87
C SER A 430 5.46 10.31 16.73
N GLY A 431 5.40 11.29 15.82
CA GLY A 431 6.29 12.45 15.95
C GLY A 431 5.86 13.26 17.17
N SER A 432 6.74 13.34 18.16
CA SER A 432 6.65 14.17 19.38
C SER A 432 6.16 15.61 19.13
N THR A 433 5.57 16.37 20.05
CA THR A 433 4.54 16.25 21.11
C THR A 433 4.23 17.72 21.47
N LYS A 434 3.02 18.04 21.92
CA LYS A 434 2.87 19.05 22.97
C LYS A 434 2.14 18.40 24.12
N ALA A 435 2.91 18.06 25.15
CA ALA A 435 2.40 17.63 26.44
C ALA A 435 1.58 18.76 27.06
N ALA A 436 0.33 18.46 27.40
CA ALA A 436 -0.37 19.14 28.48
C ALA A 436 -0.47 18.15 29.64
N THR A 437 0.29 18.43 30.69
CA THR A 437 0.18 17.77 31.98
C THR A 437 -1.20 18.07 32.56
N SER A 438 -1.97 17.04 32.89
CA SER A 438 -2.88 17.11 34.04
C SER A 438 -2.96 15.76 34.72
N SER A 439 -2.67 15.79 36.02
CA SER A 439 -2.86 14.71 36.98
C SER A 439 -4.35 14.57 37.29
N GLY A 440 -4.88 13.36 37.26
CA GLY A 440 -6.23 13.05 37.72
C GLY A 440 -6.36 11.57 38.07
N GLU A 441 -6.79 11.32 39.29
CA GLU A 441 -6.76 10.05 40.00
C GLU A 441 -7.62 8.94 39.39
N THR A 442 -7.14 7.72 39.58
CA THR A 442 -7.91 6.47 39.42
C THR A 442 -9.18 6.54 40.27
N SER A 443 -10.35 6.45 39.64
CA SER A 443 -11.56 6.01 40.33
C SER A 443 -12.23 4.90 39.53
N THR A 444 -12.64 3.89 40.27
CA THR A 444 -13.37 2.69 39.87
C THR A 444 -14.85 2.93 40.15
N SER A 445 -15.73 2.32 39.34
CA SER A 445 -17.19 2.15 39.52
C SER A 445 -18.13 2.97 38.61
N GLU A 446 -18.66 2.28 37.58
CA GLU A 446 -20.06 2.22 37.12
C GLU A 446 -21.01 3.44 37.20
N SER A 447 -21.19 4.13 36.06
CA SER A 447 -22.49 4.55 35.49
C SER A 447 -22.25 4.90 34.01
N LYS A 448 -23.06 4.39 33.06
CA LYS A 448 -22.94 4.74 31.63
C LYS A 448 -23.68 6.07 31.36
N GLU A 449 -23.27 7.20 31.94
CA GLU A 449 -23.99 8.47 31.82
C GLU A 449 -24.10 9.01 30.38
N ILE A 450 -25.19 9.72 30.10
CA ILE A 450 -25.42 10.44 28.85
C ILE A 450 -24.88 11.86 28.98
N TRP A 451 -23.95 12.21 28.09
CA TRP A 451 -23.24 13.48 28.14
C TRP A 451 -23.97 14.56 27.34
N PRO A 452 -23.92 15.84 27.78
CA PRO A 452 -24.49 16.98 27.06
C PRO A 452 -23.94 17.12 25.63
N ALA A 453 -24.76 17.65 24.73
CA ALA A 453 -24.42 17.79 23.33
C ALA A 453 -23.40 18.92 23.07
N ARG A 454 -22.44 18.68 22.18
CA ARG A 454 -21.36 19.62 21.85
C ARG A 454 -21.85 20.77 20.95
N LYS A 455 -21.24 21.94 21.14
CA LYS A 455 -21.57 23.18 20.40
C LYS A 455 -21.29 23.12 18.89
N ASN A 456 -20.36 22.28 18.44
CA ASN A 456 -19.96 22.11 17.04
C ASN A 456 -19.78 20.62 16.69
N SER A 457 -20.77 19.78 16.98
CA SER A 457 -20.66 18.33 16.83
C SER A 457 -20.52 17.85 15.38
N GLY A 458 -21.06 18.60 14.41
CA GLY A 458 -21.15 18.18 13.01
C GLY A 458 -22.08 16.96 12.78
N ASN A 459 -22.68 16.43 13.84
CA ASN A 459 -23.56 15.26 13.86
C ASN A 459 -25.03 15.70 13.95
N PRO A 460 -25.89 15.35 12.98
CA PRO A 460 -27.30 15.71 13.02
C PRO A 460 -28.05 15.23 14.28
N ALA A 461 -27.76 14.04 14.81
CA ALA A 461 -28.41 13.54 16.03
C ALA A 461 -27.94 14.27 17.29
N GLU A 462 -26.66 14.64 17.37
CA GLU A 462 -26.13 15.44 18.48
C GLU A 462 -26.55 16.91 18.36
N ASP A 463 -26.72 17.45 17.14
CA ASP A 463 -27.34 18.76 16.92
C ASP A 463 -28.81 18.78 17.38
N LEU A 464 -29.53 17.67 17.20
CA LEU A 464 -30.89 17.50 17.72
C LEU A 464 -30.91 17.33 19.24
N GLN A 465 -29.95 16.58 19.81
CA GLN A 465 -29.76 16.51 21.26
C GLN A 465 -29.51 17.90 21.83
N ARG A 466 -28.60 18.69 21.22
CA ARG A 466 -28.33 20.08 21.61
C ARG A 466 -29.56 20.96 21.52
N LYS A 467 -30.35 20.77 20.46
CA LYS A 467 -31.61 21.50 20.28
C LYS A 467 -32.60 21.15 21.40
N ALA A 468 -32.73 19.87 21.78
CA ALA A 468 -33.55 19.46 22.92
C ALA A 468 -33.04 20.06 24.24
N GLU A 469 -31.73 20.07 24.45
CA GLU A 469 -31.08 20.60 25.67
C GLU A 469 -31.14 22.14 25.78
N LEU A 470 -31.32 22.87 24.67
CA LEU A 470 -31.39 24.34 24.65
C LEU A 470 -32.82 24.90 24.56
N ASP A 471 -33.69 24.26 23.77
CA ASP A 471 -34.99 24.78 23.36
C ASP A 471 -36.19 23.91 23.81
N ASP A 472 -35.95 22.86 24.63
CA ASP A 472 -36.84 21.76 25.02
C ASP A 472 -36.97 20.62 24.01
N ILE A 473 -37.10 19.38 24.50
CA ILE A 473 -37.31 18.17 23.69
C ILE A 473 -38.60 18.20 22.86
N GLU A 474 -39.57 19.03 23.25
CA GLU A 474 -40.80 19.25 22.49
C GLU A 474 -40.54 19.95 21.15
N SER A 475 -39.43 20.69 21.03
CA SER A 475 -38.99 21.32 19.78
C SER A 475 -38.57 20.30 18.71
N LEU A 476 -38.39 19.02 19.10
CA LEU A 476 -38.09 17.91 18.22
C LEU A 476 -39.38 17.23 17.75
N THR A 477 -39.46 16.98 16.43
CA THR A 477 -40.43 16.06 15.83
C THR A 477 -40.24 14.65 16.36
N HIS A 478 -41.27 13.80 16.24
CA HIS A 478 -41.17 12.39 16.63
C HIS A 478 -39.95 11.68 16.00
N GLN A 479 -39.66 11.97 14.74
CA GLN A 479 -38.51 11.42 14.01
C GLN A 479 -37.16 11.91 14.54
N GLU A 480 -37.08 13.18 14.94
CA GLU A 480 -35.87 13.73 15.56
C GLU A 480 -35.63 13.12 16.95
N ARG A 481 -36.69 12.85 17.72
CA ARG A 481 -36.59 12.15 19.01
C ARG A 481 -36.10 10.72 18.86
N ILE A 482 -36.51 10.01 17.80
CA ILE A 482 -35.99 8.67 17.49
C ILE A 482 -34.48 8.74 17.27
N ARG A 483 -33.98 9.73 16.50
CA ARG A 483 -32.53 9.88 16.25
C ARG A 483 -31.74 10.09 17.55
N VAL A 484 -32.28 10.89 18.47
CA VAL A 484 -31.67 11.11 19.78
C VAL A 484 -31.74 9.85 20.66
N ALA A 485 -32.88 9.15 20.68
CA ALA A 485 -33.02 7.89 21.39
C ALA A 485 -32.07 6.81 20.88
N CYS A 486 -31.95 6.67 19.56
CA CYS A 486 -31.02 5.73 18.94
C CYS A 486 -29.57 6.00 19.34
N ARG A 487 -29.17 7.28 19.44
CA ARG A 487 -27.85 7.70 19.94
C ARG A 487 -27.65 7.29 21.40
N HIS A 488 -28.68 7.46 22.22
CA HIS A 488 -28.61 7.24 23.68
C HIS A 488 -28.69 5.76 24.09
N LEU A 489 -29.52 4.96 23.42
CA LEU A 489 -29.70 3.53 23.73
C LEU A 489 -28.41 2.71 23.60
N LEU A 490 -27.41 3.21 22.86
CA LEU A 490 -26.05 2.64 22.83
C LEU A 490 -25.33 2.70 24.20
N LYS A 491 -25.75 3.59 25.09
CA LYS A 491 -25.29 3.67 26.49
C LYS A 491 -26.12 2.77 27.41
N GLY A 492 -27.15 2.11 26.90
CA GLY A 492 -28.05 1.24 27.65
C GLY A 492 -29.38 1.91 27.98
N TRP A 493 -30.31 1.11 28.50
CA TRP A 493 -31.66 1.55 28.81
C TRP A 493 -31.67 2.65 29.87
N GLN A 494 -31.08 2.38 31.05
CA GLN A 494 -31.19 3.28 32.20
C GLN A 494 -30.65 4.69 31.94
N PRO A 495 -29.46 4.87 31.33
CA PRO A 495 -28.99 6.22 31.03
C PRO A 495 -29.88 6.96 30.04
N THR A 496 -30.42 6.25 29.05
CA THR A 496 -31.36 6.81 28.07
C THR A 496 -32.63 7.27 28.77
N TRP A 497 -33.16 6.42 29.64
CA TRP A 497 -34.31 6.72 30.46
C TRP A 497 -34.10 8.01 31.27
N ASP A 498 -32.98 8.08 32.00
CA ASP A 498 -32.64 9.20 32.88
C ASP A 498 -32.52 10.51 32.08
N TRP A 499 -31.92 10.47 30.89
CA TRP A 499 -31.82 11.65 30.03
C TRP A 499 -33.19 12.10 29.50
N PHE A 500 -34.04 11.18 29.04
CA PHE A 500 -35.39 11.56 28.60
C PHE A 500 -36.24 12.09 29.76
N GLU A 501 -36.09 11.54 30.97
CA GLU A 501 -36.72 12.04 32.19
C GLU A 501 -36.27 13.47 32.50
N GLU A 502 -34.97 13.74 32.41
CA GLU A 502 -34.40 15.08 32.59
C GLU A 502 -34.94 16.08 31.55
N GLN A 503 -34.98 15.69 30.26
CA GLN A 503 -35.40 16.59 29.18
C GLN A 503 -36.91 16.88 29.16
N TYR A 504 -37.75 15.92 29.54
CA TYR A 504 -39.19 16.15 29.64
C TYR A 504 -39.58 16.81 30.97
N GLY A 505 -38.76 16.68 32.03
CA GLY A 505 -39.02 17.28 33.33
C GLY A 505 -40.39 16.92 33.88
N SER A 506 -41.23 17.92 34.17
CA SER A 506 -42.58 17.70 34.69
C SER A 506 -43.56 17.08 33.70
N GLU A 507 -43.24 17.09 32.41
CA GLU A 507 -44.06 16.50 31.33
C GLU A 507 -43.63 15.06 31.00
N PHE A 508 -42.69 14.49 31.76
CA PHE A 508 -42.25 13.12 31.56
C PHE A 508 -43.38 12.12 31.82
N LYS A 509 -43.65 11.26 30.82
CA LYS A 509 -44.66 10.20 30.88
C LYS A 509 -43.98 8.83 30.80
N PRO A 510 -43.78 8.15 31.94
CA PRO A 510 -43.03 6.89 31.99
C PRO A 510 -43.57 5.81 31.04
N ASP A 511 -44.89 5.66 30.97
CA ASP A 511 -45.56 4.68 30.11
C ASP A 511 -45.31 4.94 28.62
N VAL A 512 -45.44 6.21 28.20
CA VAL A 512 -45.21 6.64 26.81
C VAL A 512 -43.74 6.54 26.42
N THR A 513 -42.83 6.98 27.29
CA THR A 513 -41.38 6.90 27.03
C THR A 513 -40.89 5.46 27.00
N TRP A 514 -41.43 4.58 27.87
CA TRP A 514 -41.11 3.15 27.85
C TRP A 514 -41.53 2.50 26.54
N GLU A 515 -42.76 2.73 26.08
CA GLU A 515 -43.24 2.19 24.79
C GLU A 515 -42.42 2.71 23.61
N PHE A 516 -42.04 3.99 23.65
CA PHE A 516 -41.20 4.62 22.65
C PHE A 516 -39.79 4.00 22.57
N LEU A 517 -39.09 3.87 23.70
CA LEU A 517 -37.73 3.30 23.73
C LEU A 517 -37.74 1.80 23.43
N ARG A 518 -38.72 1.05 23.97
CA ARG A 518 -38.90 -0.37 23.67
C ARG A 518 -39.15 -0.61 22.19
N GLY A 519 -39.97 0.22 21.54
CA GLY A 519 -40.23 0.12 20.11
C GLY A 519 -38.98 0.29 19.25
N ILE A 520 -37.94 0.96 19.76
CA ILE A 520 -36.64 1.10 19.09
C ILE A 520 -35.76 -0.12 19.38
N VAL A 521 -35.72 -0.60 20.63
CA VAL A 521 -34.89 -1.74 21.03
C VAL A 521 -35.38 -3.06 20.43
N GLU A 522 -36.69 -3.29 20.37
CA GLU A 522 -37.28 -4.54 19.88
C GLU A 522 -37.48 -4.58 18.36
N GLU A 523 -37.18 -3.50 17.64
CA GLU A 523 -37.30 -3.46 16.19
C GLU A 523 -36.23 -4.38 15.56
N PRO A 524 -36.62 -5.43 14.82
CA PRO A 524 -35.69 -6.42 14.27
C PRO A 524 -34.59 -5.86 13.36
N LYS A 525 -34.76 -4.64 12.84
CA LYS A 525 -33.79 -3.94 12.01
C LYS A 525 -32.63 -3.33 12.80
N PHE A 526 -32.75 -3.17 14.12
CA PHE A 526 -31.71 -2.58 14.97
C PHE A 526 -31.01 -3.63 15.83
N THR A 527 -30.17 -4.45 15.19
CA THR A 527 -29.37 -5.49 15.88
C THR A 527 -28.38 -4.90 16.89
N GLU A 528 -28.06 -3.59 16.79
CA GLU A 528 -27.20 -2.88 17.73
C GLU A 528 -27.75 -2.76 19.16
N TYR A 529 -29.06 -2.98 19.35
CA TYR A 529 -29.71 -2.92 20.66
C TYR A 529 -30.04 -4.31 21.24
N GLU A 530 -29.59 -5.40 20.62
CA GLU A 530 -29.82 -6.77 21.13
C GLU A 530 -29.31 -6.98 22.56
N ASP A 531 -28.27 -6.24 22.95
CA ASP A 531 -27.68 -6.28 24.31
C ASP A 531 -28.30 -5.26 25.27
N VAL A 532 -29.35 -4.52 24.86
CA VAL A 532 -30.05 -3.56 25.73
C VAL A 532 -31.18 -4.28 26.45
N ASP A 533 -30.97 -4.54 27.74
CA ASP A 533 -32.01 -5.13 28.59
C ASP A 533 -33.18 -4.15 28.78
N VAL A 534 -34.35 -4.49 28.21
CA VAL A 534 -35.59 -3.73 28.41
C VAL A 534 -36.19 -4.11 29.77
N PRO A 535 -36.32 -3.17 30.72
CA PRO A 535 -36.93 -3.44 32.01
C PRO A 535 -38.44 -3.60 31.89
N ASP A 536 -39.07 -4.16 32.93
CA ASP A 536 -40.52 -4.26 33.03
C ASP A 536 -41.20 -2.89 32.85
N LYS A 537 -42.40 -2.90 32.26
CA LYS A 537 -43.18 -1.68 32.04
C LYS A 537 -43.43 -0.97 33.38
N PRO A 538 -43.06 0.31 33.52
CA PRO A 538 -43.32 1.08 34.74
C PRO A 538 -44.83 1.21 34.98
N ILE A 539 -45.22 1.17 36.26
CA ILE A 539 -46.62 1.19 36.74
C ILE A 539 -47.19 2.60 36.71
#